data_AF-A0A183HII7-F1
#
_entry.id   AF-A0A183HII7-F1
#
_cell.length_a   1.000
_cell.length_b   1.000
_cell.length_c   1.000
_cell.angle_alpha   90.00
_cell.angle_beta   90.00
_cell.angle_gamma   90.00
#
_symmetry.space_group_name_H-M   'P 1'
#
loop_
_entity.id
_entity.type
_entity.pdbx_description
1 polymer ?
#
loop_
_entity_poly.entity_id
_entity_poly.type
_entity_poly.pdbx_seq_one_letter_code
_entity_poly.pdbx_strand_id
1 'polypeptide(L)'
;MKRNSLIVIQIMVILSCSKISLTHWTSSAYPDLRGPTVSKCDVQISPARLLNQQLHNLTVGTPCHCQRRSQCTTGEDVNSPFHGFVVSIALVNNLQMTIHSPSEQQLKDRAEGFCRTLEGRWALGDCGNSVLIFVWKHYKKVSLTIYFFYFFLR
;
A
#
# COMPACT_ATOMS: atom_id res chain seq x y z
N MET A 1 3.42 -17.24 -11.86
CA MET A 1 2.06 -17.25 -11.29
C MET A 1 1.97 -17.64 -9.81
N LYS A 2 2.68 -18.68 -9.31
CA LYS A 2 2.57 -19.15 -7.90
C LYS A 2 2.92 -18.09 -6.82
N ARG A 3 3.90 -17.22 -7.07
CA ARG A 3 4.41 -16.23 -6.10
C ARG A 3 3.43 -15.07 -5.83
N ASN A 4 2.69 -14.63 -6.85
CA ASN A 4 1.72 -13.53 -6.72
C ASN A 4 0.47 -13.99 -5.95
N SER A 5 0.04 -15.24 -6.15
CA SER A 5 -1.05 -15.85 -5.37
C SER A 5 -0.74 -15.91 -3.88
N LEU A 6 0.52 -16.18 -3.51
CA LEU A 6 0.94 -16.29 -2.11
C LEU A 6 0.84 -14.95 -1.37
N ILE A 7 1.24 -13.85 -2.02
CA ILE A 7 1.17 -12.49 -1.46
C ILE A 7 -0.29 -12.10 -1.18
N VAL A 8 -1.20 -12.37 -2.12
CA VAL A 8 -2.63 -12.08 -1.94
C VAL A 8 -3.21 -12.88 -0.77
N ILE A 9 -2.86 -14.17 -0.66
CA ILE A 9 -3.31 -15.02 0.45
C ILE A 9 -2.80 -14.48 1.80
N GLN A 10 -1.53 -14.09 1.89
CA GLN A 10 -0.95 -13.52 3.12
C GLN A 10 -1.63 -12.21 3.53
N ILE A 11 -1.93 -11.33 2.58
CA ILE A 11 -2.68 -10.09 2.81
C ILE A 11 -4.07 -10.42 3.39
N MET A 12 -4.76 -11.40 2.83
CA MET A 12 -6.09 -11.80 3.31
C MET A 12 -6.03 -12.43 4.71
N VAL A 13 -5.00 -13.22 5.01
CA VAL A 13 -4.76 -13.78 6.36
C VAL A 13 -4.56 -12.66 7.38
N ILE A 14 -3.70 -11.67 7.07
CA ILE A 14 -3.48 -10.51 7.95
C ILE A 14 -4.80 -9.77 8.22
N LEU A 15 -5.62 -9.57 7.19
CA LEU A 15 -6.92 -8.92 7.33
C LEU A 15 -7.88 -9.73 8.23
N SER A 16 -7.89 -11.06 8.12
CA SER A 16 -8.73 -11.93 8.97
C SER A 16 -8.29 -11.97 10.43
N CYS A 17 -6.99 -11.81 10.70
CA CYS A 17 -6.45 -11.75 12.07
C CYS A 17 -6.56 -10.34 12.68
N SER A 18 -6.87 -9.32 11.88
CA SER A 18 -7.05 -7.95 12.35
C SER A 18 -8.36 -7.85 13.13
N LYS A 19 -8.30 -7.49 14.42
CA LYS A 19 -9.50 -7.22 15.22
C LYS A 19 -10.35 -6.16 14.51
N ILE A 20 -11.65 -6.44 14.37
CA ILE A 20 -12.64 -5.50 13.84
C ILE A 20 -12.63 -4.27 14.75
N SER A 21 -11.97 -3.20 14.32
CA SER A 21 -12.17 -1.90 14.95
C SER A 21 -13.53 -1.36 14.51
N LEU A 22 -14.33 -0.91 15.48
CA LEU A 22 -15.60 -0.20 15.26
C LEU A 22 -15.37 1.25 14.78
N THR A 23 -14.13 1.71 14.76
CA THR A 23 -13.77 3.05 14.31
C THR A 23 -13.97 3.18 12.80
N HIS A 24 -14.82 4.10 12.38
CA HIS A 24 -14.89 4.52 11.00
C HIS A 24 -13.64 5.34 10.65
N TRP A 25 -12.88 4.91 9.63
CA TRP A 25 -11.67 5.63 9.23
C TRP A 25 -11.99 6.75 8.25
N THR A 26 -11.52 7.96 8.55
CA THR A 26 -11.34 9.04 7.59
C THR A 26 -9.93 9.01 7.02
N SER A 27 -9.76 9.58 5.84
CA SER A 27 -8.45 9.71 5.22
C SER A 27 -7.51 10.63 5.99
N SER A 28 -8.03 11.53 6.84
CA SER A 28 -7.24 12.41 7.72
C SER A 28 -6.82 11.74 9.03
N ALA A 29 -7.68 10.88 9.61
CA ALA A 29 -7.37 10.16 10.84
C ALA A 29 -6.53 8.90 10.62
N TYR A 30 -6.39 8.44 9.37
CA TYR A 30 -5.56 7.28 9.06
C TYR A 30 -4.06 7.59 9.34
N PRO A 31 -3.31 6.66 9.97
CA PRO A 31 -1.91 6.86 10.33
C PRO A 31 -1.02 7.22 9.14
N ASP A 32 0.03 7.98 9.40
CA ASP A 32 1.08 8.28 8.42
C ASP A 32 2.09 7.12 8.34
N LEU A 33 2.78 6.96 7.22
CA LEU A 33 3.85 5.97 7.03
C LEU A 33 5.15 6.33 7.76
N ARG A 34 5.17 7.42 8.55
CA ARG A 34 6.28 7.84 9.40
C ARG A 34 6.46 6.88 10.58
N GLY A 35 6.88 5.66 10.27
CA GLY A 35 7.20 4.60 11.21
C GLY A 35 8.62 4.06 10.97
N PRO A 36 9.12 3.20 11.87
CA PRO A 36 10.40 2.53 11.70
C PRO A 36 10.45 1.70 10.40
N THR A 37 11.62 1.62 9.76
CA THR A 37 11.87 0.72 8.62
C THR A 37 11.67 -0.74 9.03
N VAL A 38 11.46 -1.66 8.06
CA VAL A 38 11.36 -3.12 8.33
C VAL A 38 12.48 -3.66 9.21
N SER A 39 13.70 -3.14 9.02
CA SER A 39 14.89 -3.49 9.83
C SER A 39 14.83 -3.03 11.29
N LYS A 40 13.91 -2.12 11.62
CA LYS A 40 13.71 -1.52 12.94
C LYS A 40 12.38 -1.95 13.61
N CYS A 41 11.56 -2.76 12.93
CA CYS A 41 10.36 -3.36 13.51
C CYS A 41 10.74 -4.56 14.40
N ASP A 42 9.99 -4.76 15.47
CA ASP A 42 10.23 -5.79 16.50
C ASP A 42 10.43 -7.22 15.92
N VAL A 43 11.26 -8.02 16.59
CA VAL A 43 11.88 -9.26 16.10
C VAL A 43 10.89 -10.43 15.99
N GLN A 44 9.62 -10.25 16.40
CA GLN A 44 8.61 -11.29 16.20
C GLN A 44 8.30 -11.51 14.72
N ILE A 45 8.38 -12.78 14.29
CA ILE A 45 8.00 -13.21 12.94
C ILE A 45 6.48 -13.20 12.88
N SER A 46 5.91 -12.11 12.37
CA SER A 46 4.49 -12.02 12.02
C SER A 46 4.29 -12.23 10.52
N PRO A 47 3.10 -12.69 10.08
CA PRO A 47 2.75 -12.70 8.65
C PRO A 47 2.96 -11.34 7.96
N ALA A 48 2.73 -10.24 8.69
CA ALA A 48 2.99 -8.88 8.21
C ALA A 48 4.48 -8.60 7.96
N ARG A 49 5.38 -9.08 8.83
CA ARG A 49 6.82 -8.94 8.62
C ARG A 49 7.30 -9.73 7.40
N LEU A 50 6.84 -10.97 7.23
CA LEU A 50 7.20 -11.78 6.07
C LEU A 50 6.73 -11.12 4.77
N LEU A 51 5.50 -10.64 4.74
CA LEU A 51 4.96 -9.87 3.62
C LEU A 51 5.81 -8.63 3.34
N ASN A 52 6.14 -7.85 4.37
CA ASN A 52 6.98 -6.66 4.24
C ASN A 52 8.37 -6.99 3.67
N GLN A 53 8.99 -8.11 4.07
CA GLN A 53 10.27 -8.56 3.49
C GLN A 53 10.14 -8.94 2.01
N GLN A 54 9.06 -9.64 1.65
CA GLN A 54 8.81 -10.02 0.25
C GLN A 54 8.58 -8.80 -0.64
N LEU A 55 7.84 -7.81 -0.15
CA LEU A 55 7.63 -6.54 -0.84
C LEU A 55 8.93 -5.75 -0.93
N HIS A 56 9.71 -5.68 0.15
CA HIS A 56 11.02 -5.04 0.11
C HIS A 56 11.92 -5.65 -0.97
N ASN A 57 12.04 -6.98 -1.01
CA ASN A 57 12.84 -7.67 -2.02
C ASN A 57 12.33 -7.43 -3.45
N LEU A 58 11.01 -7.35 -3.64
CA LEU A 58 10.41 -6.98 -4.93
C LEU A 58 10.76 -5.54 -5.32
N THR A 59 10.68 -4.60 -4.37
CA THR A 59 10.98 -3.19 -4.61
C THR A 59 12.42 -3.00 -5.04
N VAL A 60 13.39 -3.49 -4.26
CA VAL A 60 14.82 -3.32 -4.57
C VAL A 60 15.24 -4.08 -5.83
N GLY A 61 14.52 -5.12 -6.23
CA GLY A 61 14.78 -5.85 -7.47
C GLY A 61 14.18 -5.24 -8.74
N THR A 62 13.45 -4.12 -8.63
CA THR A 62 12.74 -3.48 -9.75
C THR A 62 13.45 -2.19 -10.18
N PRO A 63 13.75 -1.98 -11.48
CA PRO A 63 14.35 -0.75 -11.97
C PRO A 63 13.53 0.49 -11.63
N CYS A 64 14.22 1.59 -11.29
CA CYS A 64 13.62 2.87 -10.96
C CYS A 64 13.85 3.87 -12.08
N HIS A 65 12.78 4.41 -12.66
CA HIS A 65 12.85 5.36 -13.79
C HIS A 65 12.78 6.83 -13.39
N CYS A 66 12.91 7.14 -12.09
CA CYS A 66 12.79 8.49 -11.59
C CYS A 66 13.99 9.36 -11.95
N GLN A 67 13.72 10.58 -12.40
CA GLN A 67 14.75 11.57 -12.68
C GLN A 67 15.41 12.11 -11.39
N ARG A 68 14.65 12.14 -10.27
CA ARG A 68 15.16 12.51 -8.93
C ARG A 68 15.62 11.26 -8.17
N ARG A 69 16.94 11.20 -7.91
CA ARG A 69 17.64 10.06 -7.30
C ARG A 69 17.28 9.77 -5.84
N SER A 70 16.66 10.72 -5.14
CA SER A 70 16.28 10.59 -3.72
C SER A 70 15.13 9.60 -3.46
N GLN A 71 14.53 9.04 -4.52
CA GLN A 71 13.40 8.10 -4.44
C GLN A 71 13.73 6.71 -4.98
N CYS A 72 14.96 6.51 -5.44
CA CYS A 72 15.48 5.22 -5.85
C CYS A 72 16.54 4.76 -4.84
N THR A 73 16.63 3.47 -4.60
CA THR A 73 17.80 2.85 -4.00
C THR A 73 18.90 2.72 -5.06
N THR A 74 20.15 2.93 -4.66
CA THR A 74 21.31 2.75 -5.55
C THR A 74 21.78 1.30 -5.49
N GLY A 75 21.97 0.69 -6.66
CA GLY A 75 22.46 -0.67 -6.81
C GLY A 75 23.85 -0.75 -7.41
N GLU A 76 24.40 -1.96 -7.39
CA GLU A 76 25.72 -2.27 -7.97
C GLU A 76 25.67 -2.56 -9.48
N ASP A 77 24.47 -2.67 -10.07
CA ASP A 77 24.30 -2.91 -11.51
C ASP A 77 24.64 -1.64 -12.31
N VAL A 78 25.71 -1.73 -13.13
CA VAL A 78 26.21 -0.65 -13.98
C VAL A 78 25.19 -0.24 -15.05
N ASN A 79 24.32 -1.16 -15.49
CA ASN A 79 23.32 -0.91 -16.54
C ASN A 79 22.01 -0.33 -16.00
N SER A 80 21.68 -0.61 -14.74
CA SER A 80 20.49 -0.09 -14.04
C SER A 80 20.84 0.31 -12.60
N PRO A 81 21.62 1.40 -12.42
CA PRO A 81 22.15 1.78 -11.10
C PRO A 81 21.05 2.23 -10.13
N PHE A 82 19.84 2.50 -10.62
CA PHE A 82 18.69 2.91 -9.83
C PHE A 82 17.63 1.81 -9.85
N HIS A 83 17.25 1.38 -8.66
CA HIS A 83 16.19 0.40 -8.44
C HIS A 83 15.37 0.79 -7.21
N GLY A 84 14.28 0.11 -6.94
CA GLY A 84 13.37 0.49 -5.87
C GLY A 84 12.16 1.23 -6.40
N PHE A 85 11.01 0.90 -5.83
CA PHE A 85 9.78 1.69 -5.88
C PHE A 85 9.11 1.62 -4.52
N VAL A 86 8.27 2.61 -4.19
CA VAL A 86 7.62 2.64 -2.89
C VAL A 86 6.38 1.74 -2.93
N VAL A 87 6.38 0.62 -2.20
CA VAL A 87 5.16 -0.16 -1.97
C VAL A 87 4.60 0.15 -0.61
N SER A 88 3.33 0.51 -0.56
CA SER A 88 2.59 0.74 0.67
C SER A 88 1.32 -0.10 0.70
N ILE A 89 0.99 -0.63 1.88
CA ILE A 89 -0.25 -1.36 2.10
C ILE A 89 -1.07 -0.61 3.15
N ALA A 90 -2.28 -0.23 2.77
CA ALA A 90 -3.27 0.33 3.69
C ALA A 90 -4.39 -0.67 3.91
N LEU A 91 -4.56 -1.08 5.17
CA LEU A 91 -5.64 -1.95 5.62
C LEU A 91 -6.68 -1.11 6.34
N VAL A 92 -7.90 -1.07 5.82
CA VAL A 92 -9.00 -0.25 6.37
C VAL A 92 -10.21 -1.11 6.66
N ASN A 93 -10.74 -1.00 7.88
CA ASN A 93 -12.04 -1.57 8.21
C ASN A 93 -13.06 -0.45 8.38
N ASN A 94 -14.21 -0.54 7.72
CA ASN A 94 -15.29 0.44 7.75
C ASN A 94 -14.84 1.86 7.34
N LEU A 95 -14.73 2.07 6.02
CA LEU A 95 -14.60 3.43 5.47
C LEU A 95 -15.76 4.32 5.96
N GLN A 96 -15.44 5.55 6.40
CA GLN A 96 -16.48 6.51 6.75
C GLN A 96 -17.23 6.95 5.49
N MET A 97 -18.54 6.72 5.53
CA MET A 97 -19.50 7.11 4.50
C MET A 97 -20.36 8.25 5.03
N THR A 98 -20.70 9.19 4.16
CA THR A 98 -21.65 10.29 4.45
C THR A 98 -23.10 9.91 4.12
N ILE A 99 -23.31 8.76 3.47
CA ILE A 99 -24.60 8.27 2.99
C ILE A 99 -24.96 6.98 3.71
N HIS A 100 -26.21 6.86 4.16
CA HIS A 100 -26.75 5.62 4.68
C HIS A 100 -27.01 4.63 3.52
N SER A 101 -26.46 3.42 3.60
CA SER A 101 -26.59 2.36 2.58
C SER A 101 -26.05 2.74 1.19
N PRO A 102 -24.73 2.99 1.06
CA PRO A 102 -24.12 3.35 -0.22
C PRO A 102 -24.15 2.20 -1.23
N SER A 103 -24.24 2.55 -2.52
CA SER A 103 -24.07 1.60 -3.62
C SER A 103 -22.62 1.12 -3.73
N GLU A 104 -22.40 0.02 -4.46
CA GLU A 104 -21.06 -0.49 -4.70
C GLU A 104 -20.15 0.54 -5.40
N GLN A 105 -20.70 1.30 -6.34
CA GLN A 105 -19.93 2.33 -7.04
C GLN A 105 -19.52 3.45 -6.07
N GLN A 106 -20.44 3.92 -5.22
CA GLN A 106 -20.14 4.94 -4.21
C GLN A 106 -19.06 4.48 -3.22
N LEU A 107 -19.04 3.19 -2.86
CA LEU A 107 -17.97 2.64 -2.03
C LEU A 107 -16.62 2.64 -2.74
N LYS A 108 -16.58 2.29 -4.04
CA LYS A 108 -15.37 2.33 -4.86
C LYS A 108 -14.85 3.76 -5.02
N ASP A 109 -15.73 4.70 -5.35
CA ASP A 109 -15.38 6.12 -5.49
C ASP A 109 -14.82 6.67 -4.17
N ARG A 110 -15.42 6.27 -3.04
CA ARG A 110 -14.92 6.66 -1.72
C ARG A 110 -13.56 6.04 -1.42
N ALA A 111 -13.36 4.76 -1.72
CA ALA A 111 -12.09 4.07 -1.56
C ALA A 111 -10.99 4.72 -2.41
N GLU A 112 -11.30 5.11 -3.65
CA GLU A 112 -10.38 5.82 -4.53
C GLU A 112 -9.99 7.20 -3.97
N GLY A 113 -10.98 8.00 -3.56
CA GLY A 113 -10.71 9.30 -2.94
C GLY A 113 -9.88 9.19 -1.65
N PHE A 114 -10.11 8.12 -0.88
CA PHE A 114 -9.30 7.80 0.29
C PHE A 114 -7.85 7.51 -0.10
N CYS A 115 -7.63 6.68 -1.11
CA CYS A 115 -6.30 6.33 -1.62
C CYS A 115 -5.53 7.55 -2.15
N ARG A 116 -6.18 8.40 -2.96
CA ARG A 116 -5.57 9.66 -3.46
C ARG A 116 -5.17 10.59 -2.32
N THR A 117 -5.97 10.64 -1.25
CA THR A 117 -5.62 11.43 -0.06
C THR A 117 -4.40 10.84 0.67
N LEU A 118 -4.34 9.51 0.81
CA LEU A 118 -3.19 8.85 1.43
C LEU A 118 -1.92 9.04 0.61
N GLU A 119 -1.98 8.86 -0.71
CA GLU A 119 -0.87 9.07 -1.63
C GLU A 119 -0.23 10.45 -1.45
N GLY A 120 -1.05 11.51 -1.44
CA GLY A 120 -0.57 12.87 -1.22
C GLY A 120 -0.01 13.11 0.17
N ARG A 121 -0.64 12.55 1.22
CA ARG A 121 -0.18 12.70 2.61
C ARG A 121 1.12 11.95 2.89
N TRP A 122 1.26 10.75 2.33
CA TRP A 122 2.41 9.87 2.50
C TRP A 122 3.55 10.20 1.53
N ALA A 123 3.34 11.18 0.64
CA ALA A 123 4.28 11.57 -0.40
C ALA A 123 4.78 10.35 -1.19
N LEU A 124 3.84 9.50 -1.64
CA LEU A 124 4.15 8.26 -2.36
C LEU A 124 4.68 8.56 -3.77
N GLY A 125 5.94 8.97 -3.87
CA GLY A 125 6.74 9.05 -5.08
C GLY A 125 6.38 10.20 -6.02
N ASP A 126 7.22 11.25 -6.10
CA ASP A 126 7.03 12.41 -7.00
C ASP A 126 7.11 12.03 -8.50
N CYS A 127 7.71 10.88 -8.83
CA CYS A 127 7.88 10.36 -10.20
C CYS A 127 6.89 9.24 -10.55
N GLY A 128 5.90 8.97 -9.70
CA GLY A 128 4.97 7.86 -9.91
C GLY A 128 5.66 6.50 -9.86
N ASN A 129 6.63 6.38 -8.97
CA ASN A 129 7.34 5.14 -8.70
C ASN A 129 6.86 4.56 -7.38
N SER A 130 5.54 4.42 -7.27
CA SER A 130 4.87 3.93 -6.07
C SER A 130 3.66 3.07 -6.42
N VAL A 131 3.37 2.12 -5.53
CA VAL A 131 2.19 1.27 -5.59
C VAL A 131 1.53 1.29 -4.22
N LEU A 132 0.24 1.64 -4.20
CA LEU A 132 -0.59 1.53 -3.01
C LEU A 132 -1.54 0.34 -3.16
N ILE A 133 -1.35 -0.66 -2.32
CA ILE A 133 -2.30 -1.76 -2.18
C ILE A 133 -3.28 -1.37 -1.09
N PHE A 134 -4.51 -1.07 -1.50
CA PHE A 134 -5.58 -0.72 -0.59
C PHE A 134 -6.50 -1.90 -0.37
N VAL A 135 -6.54 -2.41 0.85
CA VAL A 135 -7.46 -3.47 1.24
C VAL A 135 -8.44 -2.89 2.22
N TRP A 136 -9.71 -2.93 1.84
CA TRP A 136 -10.74 -2.34 2.65
C TRP A 136 -11.90 -3.32 2.84
N LYS A 137 -12.51 -3.24 4.01
CA LYS A 137 -13.69 -4.00 4.37
C LYS A 137 -14.80 -3.03 4.72
N HIS A 138 -16.00 -3.28 4.22
CA HIS A 138 -17.21 -2.56 4.62
C HIS A 138 -18.29 -3.59 4.95
N TYR A 139 -18.78 -3.57 6.19
CA TYR A 139 -19.61 -4.63 6.77
C TYR A 139 -18.97 -6.02 6.65
N LYS A 140 -19.53 -6.91 5.82
CA LYS A 140 -19.02 -8.27 5.57
C LYS A 140 -18.22 -8.39 4.27
N LYS A 141 -18.22 -7.37 3.41
CA LYS A 141 -17.56 -7.41 2.10
C LYS A 141 -16.13 -6.89 2.22
N VAL A 142 -15.16 -7.74 1.86
CA VAL A 142 -13.75 -7.38 1.70
C VAL A 142 -13.50 -7.06 0.24
N SER A 143 -12.75 -6.01 -0.04
CA SER A 143 -12.35 -5.60 -1.39
C SER A 143 -10.88 -5.23 -1.39
N LEU A 144 -10.16 -5.75 -2.38
CA LEU A 144 -8.75 -5.45 -2.62
C LEU A 144 -8.68 -4.60 -3.89
N THR A 145 -8.05 -3.44 -3.77
CA THR A 145 -7.87 -2.51 -4.88
C THR A 145 -6.40 -2.13 -4.95
N ILE A 146 -5.78 -2.37 -6.10
CA ILE A 146 -4.37 -2.03 -6.33
C ILE A 146 -4.36 -0.76 -7.16
N TYR A 147 -3.80 0.31 -6.59
CA TYR A 147 -3.59 1.56 -7.30
C TYR A 147 -2.13 1.67 -7.71
N PHE A 148 -1.92 1.74 -9.02
CA PHE A 148 -0.64 2.11 -9.61
C PHE A 148 -0.65 3.60 -9.87
N PHE A 149 0.24 4.32 -9.21
CA PHE A 149 0.38 5.76 -9.42
C PHE A 149 1.53 5.98 -10.38
N TYR A 150 1.24 5.99 -11.68
CA TYR A 150 2.21 6.36 -12.71
C TYR A 150 2.04 7.84 -13.04
N PHE A 151 3.04 8.66 -12.74
CA PHE A 151 3.11 10.03 -13.22
C PHE A 151 3.62 9.97 -14.65
N PHE A 152 2.71 9.90 -15.62
CA PHE A 152 3.04 10.34 -16.97
C PHE A 152 3.10 11.87 -16.93
N LEU A 153 4.32 12.41 -16.79
CA LEU A 153 4.60 13.75 -17.30
C LEU A 153 4.28 13.70 -18.80
N ARG A 154 3.13 14.27 -19.17
CA ARG A 154 2.86 14.68 -20.55
C ARG A 154 3.72 15.89 -20.87
#